data_AF-A0A8J1Z1L0-F1
#
_entry.id   AF-A0A8J1Z1L0-F1
#
_cell.length_a   1.000
_cell.length_b   1.000
_cell.length_c   1.000
_cell.angle_alpha   90.00
_cell.angle_beta   90.00
_cell.angle_gamma   90.00
#
_symmetry.space_group_name_H-M   'P 1'
#
loop_
_entity.id
_entity.type
_entity.pdbx_description
1 polymer ?
#
loop_
_entity_poly.entity_id
_entity_poly.type
_entity_poly.pdbx_seq_one_letter_code
_entity_poly.pdbx_strand_id
1 'polypeptide(L)'
;MFKTATAKGGSKYETANRGEEERREEGSEVRAQAARQCVRQLRLHPVLGVHWLGLVDSLEQLSRLAQLESLIPTEAAVGEQKGRVTESDGTLWDQAAHEDAIRILVEEAKVNVCLRMMIEFKEWQFAVRGPTAQEARLKDAARAMDVDEVNLLRKCNLFEESLGLLLLRGFMHVETLQLTDCVLLLEHVAMILSLAHERVGEYKETLKSQESVVIYYFTALMKHSEALNNSEVLAKTKELRVVHLVVRHMLQRKDDYALDFLGVAVEGFAKLAENEDFLPQWKEFFATKEEMEDFLKLQGMLEDILKRYPDKKAEMRPLSDLLKKVKKAAT
;
A
#
# COMPACT_ATOMS: atom_id res chain seq x y z
N MET A 1 -59.85 -22.75 39.07
CA MET A 1 -58.57 -22.19 39.54
C MET A 1 -57.43 -22.98 38.95
N PHE A 2 -56.82 -22.51 37.85
CA PHE A 2 -55.55 -23.05 37.35
C PHE A 2 -54.57 -21.88 37.27
N LYS A 3 -53.48 -21.97 38.05
CA LYS A 3 -52.36 -21.02 38.02
C LYS A 3 -51.47 -21.39 36.83
N THR A 4 -51.33 -20.47 35.89
CA THR A 4 -50.29 -20.50 34.85
C THR A 4 -48.97 -20.01 35.46
N ALA A 5 -47.97 -20.88 35.49
CA ALA A 5 -46.59 -20.54 35.80
C ALA A 5 -45.89 -20.08 34.52
N THR A 6 -45.42 -18.83 34.50
CA THR A 6 -44.53 -18.31 33.46
C THR A 6 -43.11 -18.81 33.71
N ALA A 7 -42.60 -19.64 32.79
CA ALA A 7 -41.25 -20.16 32.81
C ALA A 7 -40.23 -19.08 32.40
N LYS A 8 -39.22 -18.85 33.25
CA LYS A 8 -38.02 -18.06 32.99
C LYS A 8 -37.14 -18.80 31.97
N GLY A 9 -37.17 -18.37 30.70
CA GLY A 9 -36.39 -18.96 29.60
C GLY A 9 -35.21 -18.13 29.07
N GLY A 10 -34.86 -16.99 29.69
CA GLY A 10 -33.86 -16.06 29.15
C GLY A 10 -32.38 -16.34 29.49
N SER A 11 -32.10 -17.08 30.57
CA SER A 11 -30.75 -17.04 31.18
C SER A 11 -29.67 -17.88 30.48
N LYS A 12 -30.02 -18.95 29.75
CA LYS A 12 -29.03 -19.86 29.12
C LYS A 12 -28.44 -19.34 27.81
N TYR A 13 -29.19 -18.53 27.05
CA TYR A 13 -28.70 -17.93 25.81
C TYR A 13 -27.75 -16.76 26.08
N GLU A 14 -28.02 -15.95 27.11
CA GLU A 14 -27.16 -14.83 27.53
C GLU A 14 -25.79 -15.31 28.05
N THR A 15 -25.72 -16.46 28.73
CA THR A 15 -24.44 -17.00 29.25
C THR A 15 -23.57 -17.63 28.17
N ALA A 16 -24.18 -18.24 27.14
CA ALA A 16 -23.45 -18.82 26.01
C ALA A 16 -22.86 -17.73 25.10
N ASN A 17 -23.65 -16.68 24.81
CA ASN A 17 -23.19 -15.57 23.99
C ASN A 17 -22.04 -14.79 24.67
N ARG A 18 -22.15 -14.58 25.99
CA ARG A 18 -21.10 -13.95 26.80
C ARG A 18 -19.78 -14.72 26.80
N GLY A 19 -19.83 -16.05 26.84
CA GLY A 19 -18.62 -16.89 26.81
C GLY A 19 -17.93 -16.93 25.44
N GLU A 20 -18.67 -16.70 24.35
CA GLU A 20 -18.08 -16.55 23.01
C GLU A 20 -17.47 -15.16 22.80
N GLU A 21 -18.13 -14.13 23.32
CA GLU A 21 -17.64 -12.74 23.31
C GLU A 21 -16.34 -12.60 24.11
N GLU A 22 -16.29 -13.12 25.35
CA GLU A 22 -15.08 -13.13 26.19
C GLU A 22 -13.90 -13.85 25.51
N ARG A 23 -14.14 -14.95 24.78
CA ARG A 23 -13.08 -15.66 24.01
C ARG A 23 -12.61 -14.90 22.78
N ARG A 24 -13.50 -14.14 22.12
CA ARG A 24 -13.13 -13.29 20.98
C ARG A 24 -12.29 -12.11 21.44
N GLU A 25 -12.67 -11.47 22.55
CA GLU A 25 -11.92 -10.39 23.18
C GLU A 25 -10.53 -10.87 23.60
N GLU A 26 -10.42 -12.01 24.31
CA GLU A 26 -9.14 -12.60 24.71
C GLU A 26 -8.25 -12.90 23.50
N GLY A 27 -8.82 -13.43 22.42
CA GLY A 27 -8.11 -13.66 21.15
C GLY A 27 -7.62 -12.36 20.49
N SER A 28 -8.36 -11.27 20.61
CA SER A 28 -7.96 -9.96 20.08
C SER A 28 -6.82 -9.35 20.90
N GLU A 29 -6.90 -9.41 22.23
CA GLU A 29 -5.85 -8.91 23.12
C GLU A 29 -4.51 -9.62 22.89
N VAL A 30 -4.52 -10.95 22.74
CA VAL A 30 -3.31 -11.73 22.47
C VAL A 30 -2.68 -11.33 21.13
N ARG A 31 -3.48 -11.12 20.08
CA ARG A 31 -2.97 -10.65 18.77
C ARG A 31 -2.39 -9.25 18.87
N ALA A 32 -3.08 -8.32 19.53
CA ALA A 32 -2.60 -6.96 19.74
C ALA A 32 -1.28 -6.94 20.53
N GLN A 33 -1.14 -7.77 21.56
CA GLN A 33 0.10 -7.89 22.32
C GLN A 33 1.25 -8.44 21.46
N ALA A 34 0.99 -9.47 20.65
CA ALA A 34 1.97 -10.00 19.70
C ALA A 34 2.40 -8.95 18.68
N ALA A 35 1.45 -8.19 18.12
CA ALA A 35 1.74 -7.08 17.21
C ALA A 35 2.61 -6.01 17.89
N ARG A 36 2.29 -5.57 19.12
CA ARG A 36 3.12 -4.64 19.89
C ARG A 36 4.54 -5.17 20.10
N GLN A 37 4.70 -6.46 20.38
CA GLN A 37 6.03 -7.05 20.52
C GLN A 37 6.82 -6.97 19.20
N CYS A 38 6.22 -7.32 18.07
CA CYS A 38 6.86 -7.20 16.75
C CYS A 38 7.22 -5.72 16.43
N VAL A 39 6.28 -4.79 16.65
CA VAL A 39 6.45 -3.36 16.35
C VAL A 39 7.60 -2.74 17.17
N ARG A 40 7.78 -3.15 18.42
CA ARG A 40 8.90 -2.69 19.28
C ARG A 40 10.27 -3.12 18.76
N GLN A 41 10.35 -4.23 18.03
CA GLN A 41 11.58 -4.70 17.40
C GLN A 41 11.92 -3.95 16.10
N LEU A 42 10.98 -3.19 15.53
CA LEU A 42 11.22 -2.44 14.30
C LEU A 42 12.18 -1.28 14.55
N ARG A 43 13.40 -1.43 14.05
CA ARG A 43 14.50 -0.49 14.15
C ARG A 43 15.34 -0.56 12.88
N LEU A 44 16.00 0.56 12.56
CA LEU A 44 16.97 0.59 11.46
C LEU A 44 18.16 -0.31 11.82
N HIS A 45 18.36 -1.34 10.99
CA HIS A 45 19.49 -2.26 11.08
C HIS A 45 20.14 -2.34 9.70
N PRO A 46 21.48 -2.40 9.61
CA PRO A 46 22.16 -2.59 8.33
C PRO A 46 21.61 -3.81 7.60
N VAL A 47 21.32 -3.63 6.30
CA VAL A 47 20.80 -4.67 5.42
C VAL A 47 21.75 -5.87 5.41
N LEU A 48 21.21 -7.07 5.60
CA LEU A 48 21.96 -8.33 5.81
C LEU A 48 22.85 -8.35 7.08
N GLY A 49 22.56 -7.52 8.08
CA GLY A 49 23.13 -7.69 9.42
C GLY A 49 22.47 -8.83 10.20
N VAL A 50 23.14 -9.36 11.24
CA VAL A 50 22.58 -10.42 12.10
C VAL A 50 21.25 -9.98 12.74
N HIS A 51 21.18 -8.74 13.22
CA HIS A 51 19.93 -8.18 13.76
C HIS A 51 18.86 -7.95 12.70
N TRP A 52 19.26 -7.67 11.46
CA TRP A 52 18.32 -7.53 10.35
C TRP A 52 17.60 -8.85 10.06
N LEU A 53 18.27 -10.01 10.17
CA LEU A 53 17.60 -11.31 10.01
C LEU A 53 16.48 -11.56 11.03
N GLY A 54 16.71 -11.21 12.29
CA GLY A 54 15.69 -11.32 13.35
C GLY A 54 14.57 -10.30 13.18
N LEU A 55 14.88 -9.12 12.62
CA LEU A 55 13.88 -8.14 12.21
C LEU A 55 12.96 -8.70 11.12
N VAL A 56 13.50 -9.44 10.13
CA VAL A 56 12.67 -10.07 9.08
C VAL A 56 11.63 -11.01 9.68
N ASP A 57 11.99 -11.81 10.69
CA ASP A 57 11.02 -12.70 11.37
C ASP A 57 9.90 -11.91 12.05
N SER A 58 10.24 -10.79 12.69
CA SER A 58 9.26 -9.90 13.34
C SER A 58 8.33 -9.25 12.31
N LEU A 59 8.86 -8.85 11.15
CA LEU A 59 8.08 -8.28 10.04
C LEU A 59 7.15 -9.30 9.41
N GLU A 60 7.63 -10.52 9.18
CA GLU A 60 6.82 -11.61 8.65
C GLU A 60 5.65 -11.92 9.59
N GLN A 61 5.93 -12.03 10.90
CA GLN A 61 4.88 -12.25 11.90
C GLN A 61 3.86 -11.11 11.92
N LEU A 62 4.32 -9.86 11.93
CA LEU A 62 3.43 -8.69 11.94
C LEU A 62 2.58 -8.62 10.67
N SER A 63 3.17 -8.88 9.50
CA SER A 63 2.45 -8.90 8.22
C SER A 63 1.39 -10.01 8.19
N ARG A 64 1.69 -11.19 8.73
CA ARG A 64 0.71 -12.28 8.88
C ARG A 64 -0.43 -11.90 9.83
N LEU A 65 -0.15 -11.23 10.94
CA LEU A 65 -1.19 -10.76 11.86
C LEU A 65 -2.14 -9.78 11.15
N ALA A 66 -1.59 -8.79 10.44
CA ALA A 66 -2.39 -7.86 9.64
C ALA A 66 -3.23 -8.60 8.58
N GLN A 67 -2.67 -9.61 7.91
CA GLN A 67 -3.43 -10.41 6.93
C GLN A 67 -4.58 -11.19 7.57
N LEU A 68 -4.37 -11.81 8.74
CA LEU A 68 -5.43 -12.52 9.44
C LEU A 68 -6.56 -11.58 9.89
N GLU A 69 -6.19 -10.39 10.35
CA GLU A 69 -7.08 -9.28 10.69
C GLU A 69 -8.07 -8.95 9.56
N SER A 70 -7.60 -8.90 8.31
CA SER A 70 -8.46 -8.65 7.14
C SER A 70 -9.43 -9.80 6.79
N LEU A 71 -9.28 -10.98 7.40
CA LEU A 71 -10.18 -12.11 7.21
C LEU A 71 -11.24 -12.22 8.32
N ILE A 72 -11.13 -11.41 9.39
CA ILE A 72 -12.11 -11.41 10.47
C ILE A 72 -13.36 -10.69 9.96
N PRO A 73 -14.54 -11.33 9.99
CA PRO A 73 -15.77 -10.70 9.52
C PRO A 73 -16.04 -9.42 10.30
N THR A 74 -16.18 -8.30 9.58
CA THR A 74 -16.66 -7.05 10.16
C THR A 74 -18.08 -7.28 10.67
N GLU A 75 -18.30 -7.25 11.98
CA GLU A 75 -19.66 -7.32 12.51
C GLU A 75 -20.44 -6.09 12.06
N ALA A 76 -21.46 -6.28 11.22
CA ALA A 76 -22.37 -5.22 10.76
C ALA A 76 -23.18 -4.56 11.89
N ALA A 77 -22.94 -4.97 13.14
CA ALA A 77 -23.65 -4.56 14.35
C ALA A 77 -22.91 -3.50 15.18
N VAL A 78 -21.82 -2.91 14.68
CA VAL A 78 -21.40 -1.57 15.15
C VAL A 78 -22.44 -0.60 14.63
N GLY A 79 -23.51 -0.48 15.42
CA GLY A 79 -24.79 0.00 14.96
C GLY A 79 -24.75 1.40 14.38
N GLU A 80 -25.87 1.73 13.75
CA GLU A 80 -26.38 3.06 13.40
C GLU A 80 -26.22 4.08 14.56
N GLN A 81 -24.98 4.43 14.91
CA GLN A 81 -24.67 5.58 15.73
C GLN A 81 -24.90 6.78 14.81
N LYS A 82 -26.12 7.29 14.91
CA LYS A 82 -26.64 8.55 14.37
C LYS A 82 -25.52 9.56 14.12
N GLY A 83 -25.13 9.72 12.86
CA GLY A 83 -24.22 10.77 12.40
C GLY A 83 -23.01 10.31 11.58
N ARG A 84 -22.72 9.00 11.50
CA ARG A 84 -21.64 8.50 10.64
C ARG A 84 -22.07 8.49 9.18
N VAL A 85 -21.33 9.23 8.35
CA VAL A 85 -21.49 9.25 6.90
C VAL A 85 -21.11 7.88 6.36
N THR A 86 -22.07 7.12 5.85
CA THR A 86 -21.84 5.80 5.23
C THR A 86 -20.99 5.85 3.95
N GLU A 87 -20.68 7.05 3.45
CA GLU A 87 -19.88 7.29 2.24
C GLU A 87 -18.43 7.69 2.53
N SER A 88 -18.03 7.89 3.80
CA SER A 88 -16.62 8.08 4.12
C SER A 88 -15.97 6.72 4.36
N ASP A 89 -14.95 6.38 3.57
CA ASP A 89 -13.93 5.41 3.98
C ASP A 89 -13.56 5.75 5.44
N GLY A 90 -13.99 4.92 6.39
CA GLY A 90 -13.89 5.24 7.82
C GLY A 90 -12.46 5.53 8.24
N THR A 91 -12.27 6.30 9.31
CA THR A 91 -10.94 6.57 9.86
C THR A 91 -10.28 5.28 10.36
N LEU A 92 -8.95 5.19 10.39
CA LEU A 92 -8.20 4.07 11.01
C LEU A 92 -8.68 3.72 12.44
N TRP A 93 -9.29 4.69 13.12
CA TRP A 93 -9.77 4.59 14.49
C TRP A 93 -11.25 4.17 14.58
N ASP A 94 -12.06 4.49 13.58
CA ASP A 94 -13.52 4.28 13.58
C ASP A 94 -13.98 3.06 12.77
N GLN A 95 -13.07 2.40 12.05
CA GLN A 95 -13.43 1.21 11.26
C GLN A 95 -13.82 0.04 12.16
N ALA A 96 -14.93 -0.62 11.80
CA ALA A 96 -15.34 -1.89 12.38
C ALA A 96 -14.41 -3.06 11.94
N ALA A 97 -13.49 -2.81 11.01
CA ALA A 97 -12.45 -3.75 10.64
C ALA A 97 -11.41 -3.86 11.76
N HIS A 98 -11.05 -5.09 12.11
CA HIS A 98 -10.00 -5.37 13.08
C HIS A 98 -8.64 -5.08 12.41
N GLU A 99 -8.09 -3.88 12.57
CA GLU A 99 -6.78 -3.48 11.99
C GLU A 99 -5.76 -3.10 13.07
N ASP A 100 -5.73 -3.89 14.15
CA ASP A 100 -4.90 -3.62 15.32
C ASP A 100 -3.40 -3.56 14.96
N ALA A 101 -2.91 -4.42 14.06
CA ALA A 101 -1.50 -4.41 13.66
C ALA A 101 -1.07 -3.09 13.02
N ILE A 102 -1.89 -2.54 12.12
CA ILE A 102 -1.61 -1.25 11.46
C ILE A 102 -1.78 -0.10 12.44
N ARG A 103 -2.83 -0.13 13.26
CA ARG A 103 -3.05 0.85 14.32
C ARG A 103 -1.87 0.95 15.28
N ILE A 104 -1.38 -0.19 15.77
CA ILE A 104 -0.23 -0.25 16.67
C ILE A 104 1.03 0.28 15.98
N LEU A 105 1.23 -0.02 14.69
CA LEU A 105 2.36 0.49 13.92
C LEU A 105 2.35 2.03 13.84
N VAL A 106 1.17 2.62 13.67
CA VAL A 106 0.94 4.07 13.64
C VAL A 106 1.10 4.69 15.03
N GLU A 107 0.47 4.11 16.07
CA GLU A 107 0.56 4.56 17.47
C GLU A 107 2.00 4.62 17.97
N GLU A 108 2.84 3.64 17.61
CA GLU A 108 4.25 3.57 18.01
C GLU A 108 5.17 4.38 17.08
N ALA A 109 4.60 5.19 16.17
CA ALA A 109 5.32 6.05 15.22
C ALA A 109 6.36 5.31 14.36
N LYS A 110 6.05 4.08 13.92
CA LYS A 110 6.99 3.21 13.19
C LYS A 110 6.85 3.24 11.68
N VAL A 111 5.86 3.95 11.13
CA VAL A 111 5.61 4.00 9.68
C VAL A 111 6.81 4.59 8.92
N ASN A 112 7.36 5.72 9.38
CA ASN A 112 8.55 6.32 8.75
C ASN A 112 9.81 5.46 8.92
N VAL A 113 9.91 4.68 10.01
CA VAL A 113 10.99 3.70 10.17
C VAL A 113 10.85 2.59 9.13
N CYS A 114 9.64 2.09 8.91
CA CYS A 114 9.33 1.10 7.87
C CYS A 114 9.67 1.60 6.47
N LEU A 115 9.30 2.83 6.15
CA LEU A 115 9.64 3.44 4.86
C LEU A 115 11.17 3.54 4.66
N ARG A 116 11.91 4.02 5.65
CA ARG A 116 13.39 4.11 5.59
C ARG A 116 14.07 2.74 5.46
N MET A 117 13.60 1.74 6.20
CA MET A 117 14.10 0.36 6.08
C MET A 117 13.89 -0.20 4.66
N MET A 118 12.74 0.10 4.04
CA MET A 118 12.46 -0.32 2.66
C MET A 118 13.39 0.39 1.67
N ILE A 119 13.60 1.70 1.83
CA ILE A 119 14.51 2.48 0.99
C ILE A 119 15.93 1.94 1.08
N GLU A 120 16.49 1.77 2.29
CA GLU A 120 17.85 1.23 2.49
C GLU A 120 17.99 -0.16 1.86
N PHE A 121 16.96 -0.99 1.96
CA PHE A 121 16.96 -2.32 1.34
C PHE A 121 16.98 -2.25 -0.19
N LYS A 122 16.14 -1.40 -0.80
CA LYS A 122 16.10 -1.28 -2.26
C LYS A 122 17.34 -0.58 -2.79
N GLU A 123 17.85 0.45 -2.13
CA GLU A 123 19.17 1.03 -2.43
C GLU A 123 20.27 -0.03 -2.35
N TRP A 124 20.28 -0.87 -1.32
CA TRP A 124 21.22 -1.99 -1.22
C TRP A 124 21.05 -2.96 -2.40
N GLN A 125 19.82 -3.34 -2.76
CA GLN A 125 19.52 -4.26 -3.86
C GLN A 125 19.95 -3.70 -5.24
N PHE A 126 19.92 -2.38 -5.39
CA PHE A 126 20.21 -1.69 -6.64
C PHE A 126 21.60 -1.03 -6.71
N ALA A 127 22.34 -0.97 -5.60
CA ALA A 127 23.62 -0.25 -5.52
C ALA A 127 24.69 -0.75 -6.50
N VAL A 128 24.59 -2.00 -6.98
CA VAL A 128 25.48 -2.50 -8.04
C VAL A 128 24.64 -3.02 -9.20
N ARG A 129 24.92 -2.49 -10.40
CA ARG A 129 24.20 -2.84 -11.63
C ARG A 129 24.64 -4.22 -12.14
N GLY A 130 23.67 -5.02 -12.57
CA GLY A 130 23.87 -6.33 -13.19
C GLY A 130 23.52 -7.52 -12.28
N PRO A 131 22.95 -8.61 -12.84
CA PRO A 131 22.48 -9.76 -12.06
C PRO A 131 23.60 -10.45 -11.26
N THR A 132 24.80 -10.52 -11.85
CA THR A 132 25.98 -11.15 -11.24
C THR A 132 26.49 -10.42 -10.00
N ALA A 133 26.24 -9.12 -9.89
CA ALA A 133 26.73 -8.32 -8.77
C ALA A 133 25.86 -8.47 -7.52
N GLN A 134 24.54 -8.60 -7.68
CA GLN A 134 23.63 -8.88 -6.57
C GLN A 134 23.89 -10.29 -6.02
N GLU A 135 24.03 -11.28 -6.91
CA GLU A 135 24.39 -12.65 -6.53
C GLU A 135 25.73 -12.71 -5.77
N ALA A 136 26.75 -12.01 -6.25
CA ALA A 136 28.05 -11.95 -5.56
C ALA A 136 27.93 -11.36 -4.15
N ARG A 137 27.19 -10.26 -3.97
CA ARG A 137 26.99 -9.63 -2.65
C ARG A 137 26.20 -10.52 -1.70
N LEU A 138 25.18 -11.22 -2.21
CA LEU A 138 24.40 -12.16 -1.43
C LEU A 138 25.27 -13.32 -0.95
N LYS A 139 26.11 -13.85 -1.84
CA LYS A 139 27.06 -14.92 -1.53
C LYS A 139 28.12 -14.51 -0.51
N ASP A 140 28.64 -13.30 -0.61
CA ASP A 140 29.62 -12.76 0.35
C ASP A 140 28.97 -12.52 1.72
N ALA A 141 27.75 -11.99 1.76
CA ALA A 141 26.99 -11.83 2.99
C ALA A 141 26.65 -13.19 3.63
N ALA A 142 26.20 -14.17 2.83
CA ALA A 142 25.92 -15.52 3.27
C ALA A 142 27.14 -16.17 3.95
N ARG A 143 28.32 -16.03 3.34
CA ARG A 143 29.60 -16.48 3.91
C ARG A 143 29.97 -15.75 5.20
N ALA A 144 29.84 -14.43 5.22
CA ALA A 144 30.20 -13.62 6.39
C ALA A 144 29.33 -13.92 7.62
N MET A 145 28.07 -14.32 7.39
CA MET A 145 27.10 -14.65 8.43
C MET A 145 27.01 -16.14 8.77
N ASP A 146 27.74 -16.99 8.04
CA ASP A 146 27.63 -18.46 8.13
C ASP A 146 26.18 -18.95 7.95
N VAL A 147 25.49 -18.39 6.95
CA VAL A 147 24.12 -18.78 6.58
C VAL A 147 24.08 -19.28 5.13
N ASP A 148 23.11 -20.15 4.87
CA ASP A 148 22.86 -20.64 3.51
C ASP A 148 22.31 -19.53 2.59
N GLU A 149 22.84 -19.45 1.37
CA GLU A 149 22.54 -18.40 0.39
C GLU A 149 21.06 -18.41 -0.02
N VAL A 150 20.47 -19.60 -0.19
CA VAL A 150 19.05 -19.75 -0.54
C VAL A 150 18.16 -19.25 0.59
N ASN A 151 18.52 -19.56 1.84
CA ASN A 151 17.82 -19.02 3.00
C ASN A 151 17.94 -17.51 3.12
N LEU A 152 19.11 -16.93 2.81
CA LEU A 152 19.31 -15.49 2.83
C LEU A 152 18.49 -14.79 1.73
N LEU A 153 18.45 -15.34 0.52
CA LEU A 153 17.59 -14.85 -0.55
C LEU A 153 16.11 -14.86 -0.14
N ARG A 154 15.66 -15.95 0.48
CA ARG A 154 14.30 -16.07 1.00
C ARG A 154 14.00 -14.97 2.03
N LYS A 155 14.96 -14.64 2.90
CA LYS A 155 14.83 -13.55 3.88
C LYS A 155 14.72 -12.18 3.21
N CYS A 156 15.47 -11.92 2.14
CA CYS A 156 15.32 -10.71 1.34
C CYS A 156 13.91 -10.57 0.75
N ASN A 157 13.39 -11.63 0.14
CA ASN A 157 12.04 -11.62 -0.43
C ASN A 157 10.98 -11.43 0.65
N LEU A 158 11.10 -12.16 1.77
CA LEU A 158 10.17 -12.02 2.91
C LEU A 158 10.18 -10.61 3.50
N PHE A 159 11.36 -9.99 3.61
CA PHE A 159 11.47 -8.61 4.08
C PHE A 159 10.72 -7.65 3.14
N GLU A 160 11.01 -7.73 1.84
CA GLU A 160 10.39 -6.85 0.84
C GLU A 160 8.87 -7.00 0.79
N GLU A 161 8.38 -8.23 0.71
CA GLU A 161 6.95 -8.52 0.66
C GLU A 161 6.25 -8.11 1.96
N SER A 162 6.79 -8.50 3.12
CA SER A 162 6.12 -8.27 4.41
C SER A 162 6.03 -6.78 4.73
N LEU A 163 7.13 -6.06 4.54
CA LEU A 163 7.20 -4.63 4.82
C LEU A 163 6.41 -3.81 3.79
N GLY A 164 6.46 -4.20 2.51
CA GLY A 164 5.66 -3.59 1.46
C GLY A 164 4.17 -3.70 1.71
N LEU A 165 3.69 -4.88 2.12
CA LEU A 165 2.28 -5.09 2.44
C LEU A 165 1.82 -4.31 3.68
N LEU A 166 2.68 -4.18 4.70
CA LEU A 166 2.38 -3.38 5.89
C LEU A 166 2.23 -1.89 5.54
N LEU A 167 3.17 -1.35 4.75
CA LEU A 167 3.10 0.03 4.26
C LEU A 167 1.88 0.26 3.37
N LEU A 168 1.61 -0.66 2.43
CA LEU A 168 0.42 -0.62 1.57
C LEU A 168 -0.86 -0.49 2.39
N ARG A 169 -1.06 -1.39 3.37
CA ARG A 169 -2.24 -1.36 4.23
C ARG A 169 -2.30 -0.08 5.07
N GLY A 170 -1.16 0.37 5.59
CA GLY A 170 -1.08 1.65 6.28
C GLY A 170 -1.56 2.81 5.42
N PHE A 171 -1.08 2.92 4.20
CA PHE A 171 -1.37 4.03 3.29
C PHE A 171 -2.77 4.02 2.69
N MET A 172 -3.57 2.97 2.90
CA MET A 172 -5.00 3.01 2.62
C MET A 172 -5.74 4.02 3.52
N HIS A 173 -5.13 4.42 4.63
CA HIS A 173 -5.68 5.35 5.61
C HIS A 173 -4.98 6.70 5.52
N VAL A 174 -5.77 7.77 5.39
CA VAL A 174 -5.25 9.14 5.29
C VAL A 174 -4.45 9.55 6.53
N GLU A 175 -4.85 9.08 7.72
CA GLU A 175 -4.17 9.39 8.98
C GLU A 175 -2.73 8.85 9.00
N THR A 176 -2.52 7.66 8.43
CA THR A 176 -1.18 7.09 8.27
C THR A 176 -0.34 7.97 7.35
N LEU A 177 -0.89 8.41 6.22
CA LEU A 177 -0.20 9.29 5.28
C LEU A 177 0.13 10.64 5.90
N GLN A 178 -0.76 11.22 6.70
CA GLN A 178 -0.53 12.49 7.42
C GLN A 178 0.64 12.41 8.41
N LEU A 179 0.91 11.23 8.96
CA LEU A 179 2.05 10.97 9.86
C LEU A 179 3.30 10.50 9.12
N THR A 180 3.18 10.24 7.82
CA THR A 180 4.28 9.77 6.97
C THR A 180 4.97 10.94 6.29
N ASP A 181 6.28 10.84 6.14
CA ASP A 181 7.05 11.72 5.28
C ASP A 181 6.68 11.45 3.80
N CYS A 182 5.70 12.19 3.30
CA CYS A 182 5.17 12.03 1.95
C CYS A 182 6.20 12.39 0.86
N VAL A 183 7.16 13.27 1.17
CA VAL A 183 8.26 13.61 0.26
C VAL A 183 9.17 12.40 0.10
N LEU A 184 9.58 11.78 1.21
CA LEU A 184 10.38 10.56 1.20
C LEU A 184 9.63 9.39 0.51
N LEU A 185 8.32 9.30 0.68
CA LEU A 185 7.51 8.29 -0.01
C LEU A 185 7.50 8.50 -1.53
N LEU A 186 7.35 9.74 -2.00
CA LEU A 186 7.44 10.07 -3.43
C LEU A 186 8.83 9.79 -4.01
N GLU A 187 9.89 10.10 -3.26
CA GLU A 187 11.28 9.76 -3.62
C GLU A 187 11.45 8.25 -3.77
N HIS A 188 10.89 7.46 -2.85
CA HIS A 188 10.88 5.99 -2.94
C HIS A 188 10.13 5.51 -4.19
N VAL A 189 8.92 6.02 -4.45
CA VAL A 189 8.15 5.67 -5.66
C VAL A 189 8.97 5.96 -6.93
N ALA A 190 9.55 7.16 -7.02
CA ALA A 190 10.34 7.56 -8.18
C ALA A 190 11.60 6.70 -8.37
N MET A 191 12.32 6.40 -7.27
CA MET A 191 13.48 5.53 -7.26
C MET A 191 13.14 4.14 -7.81
N ILE A 192 12.09 3.52 -7.27
CA ILE A 192 11.69 2.16 -7.63
C ILE A 192 11.29 2.06 -9.10
N LEU A 193 10.44 2.98 -9.58
CA LEU A 193 9.99 2.96 -10.98
C LEU A 193 11.13 3.25 -11.96
N SER A 194 12.06 4.14 -11.59
CA SER A 194 13.25 4.41 -12.41
C SER A 194 14.12 3.16 -12.55
N LEU A 195 14.31 2.42 -11.45
CA LEU A 195 15.16 1.21 -11.43
C LEU A 195 14.48 0.00 -12.08
N ALA A 196 13.16 -0.16 -11.91
CA ALA A 196 12.37 -1.18 -12.58
C ALA A 196 12.50 -1.07 -14.10
N HIS A 197 12.50 0.17 -14.61
CA HIS A 197 12.65 0.43 -16.03
C HIS A 197 14.03 0.01 -16.58
N GLU A 198 15.10 0.22 -15.83
CA GLU A 198 16.45 -0.19 -16.26
C GLU A 198 16.59 -1.72 -16.38
N ARG A 199 15.71 -2.50 -15.72
CA ARG A 199 15.79 -3.97 -15.61
C ARG A 199 14.67 -4.70 -16.36
N VAL A 200 14.01 -4.05 -17.31
CA VAL A 200 12.93 -4.68 -18.10
C VAL A 200 13.46 -5.96 -18.76
N GLY A 201 12.83 -7.09 -18.45
CA GLY A 201 13.18 -8.41 -18.99
C GLY A 201 14.18 -9.22 -18.17
N GLU A 202 14.77 -8.67 -17.11
CA GLU A 202 15.73 -9.40 -16.25
C GLU A 202 15.03 -10.39 -15.29
N TYR A 203 13.83 -10.04 -14.80
CA TYR A 203 13.04 -10.89 -13.92
C TYR A 203 11.54 -10.67 -14.10
N LYS A 204 10.77 -11.68 -13.71
CA LYS A 204 9.32 -11.59 -13.63
C LYS A 204 8.95 -10.93 -12.31
N GLU A 205 8.48 -9.69 -12.37
CA GLU A 205 7.94 -8.98 -11.22
C GLU A 205 6.72 -9.73 -10.66
N THR A 206 6.60 -9.74 -9.35
CA THR A 206 5.41 -10.25 -8.67
C THR A 206 4.58 -9.08 -8.19
N LEU A 207 3.27 -9.25 -8.03
CA LEU A 207 2.40 -8.21 -7.47
C LEU A 207 2.78 -7.81 -6.03
N LYS A 208 3.66 -8.57 -5.38
CA LYS A 208 4.17 -8.31 -4.03
C LYS A 208 5.53 -7.61 -4.01
N SER A 209 6.19 -7.48 -5.16
CA SER A 209 7.46 -6.75 -5.24
C SER A 209 7.22 -5.25 -5.17
N GLN A 210 8.23 -4.48 -4.76
CA GLN A 210 8.07 -3.03 -4.64
C GLN A 210 7.69 -2.37 -5.95
N GLU A 211 8.15 -2.88 -7.10
CA GLU A 211 7.83 -2.35 -8.42
C GLU A 211 6.31 -2.35 -8.70
N SER A 212 5.59 -3.32 -8.15
CA SER A 212 4.12 -3.34 -8.22
C SER A 212 3.50 -2.53 -7.07
N VAL A 213 4.01 -2.69 -5.85
CA VAL A 213 3.40 -2.10 -4.65
C VAL A 213 3.46 -0.55 -4.66
N VAL A 214 4.49 0.06 -5.25
CA VAL A 214 4.61 1.53 -5.33
C VAL A 214 3.50 2.19 -6.17
N ILE A 215 2.83 1.45 -7.05
CA ILE A 215 1.67 1.95 -7.80
C ILE A 215 0.49 2.22 -6.86
N TYR A 216 0.32 1.38 -5.84
CA TYR A 216 -0.67 1.63 -4.80
C TYR A 216 -0.27 2.84 -3.93
N TYR A 217 1.02 3.01 -3.62
CA TYR A 217 1.49 4.17 -2.85
C TYR A 217 1.22 5.48 -3.60
N PHE A 218 1.53 5.51 -4.91
CA PHE A 218 1.19 6.62 -5.79
C PHE A 218 -0.32 6.90 -5.75
N THR A 219 -1.13 5.88 -5.93
CA THR A 219 -2.60 6.01 -5.95
C THR A 219 -3.14 6.55 -4.62
N ALA A 220 -2.65 6.05 -3.50
CA ALA A 220 -3.01 6.53 -2.16
C ALA A 220 -2.63 8.01 -1.97
N LEU A 221 -1.42 8.41 -2.39
CA LEU A 221 -0.98 9.80 -2.34
C LEU A 221 -1.89 10.71 -3.19
N MET A 222 -2.26 10.31 -4.40
CA MET A 222 -3.12 11.11 -5.26
C MET A 222 -4.56 11.17 -4.75
N LYS A 223 -5.07 10.09 -4.16
CA LYS A 223 -6.40 10.03 -3.54
C LYS A 223 -6.52 10.98 -2.35
N HIS A 224 -5.45 11.14 -1.58
CA HIS A 224 -5.47 11.89 -0.33
C HIS A 224 -4.69 13.22 -0.38
N SER A 225 -4.18 13.65 -1.53
CA SER A 225 -3.28 14.79 -1.65
C SER A 225 -3.85 16.10 -1.06
N GLU A 226 -5.15 16.32 -1.19
CA GLU A 226 -5.85 17.50 -0.65
C GLU A 226 -5.95 17.49 0.89
N ALA A 227 -5.98 16.30 1.50
CA ALA A 227 -5.96 16.13 2.96
C ALA A 227 -4.53 16.09 3.55
N LEU A 228 -3.52 16.15 2.67
CA LEU A 228 -2.10 16.22 2.99
C LEU A 228 -1.58 17.64 2.70
N ASN A 229 -0.26 17.81 2.59
CA ASN A 229 0.32 19.05 2.06
C ASN A 229 0.27 19.04 0.52
N ASN A 230 -0.90 19.37 -0.05
CA ASN A 230 -1.17 19.26 -1.49
C ASN A 230 -0.10 19.94 -2.36
N SER A 231 0.29 21.16 -1.99
CA SER A 231 1.30 21.94 -2.72
C SER A 231 2.65 21.22 -2.77
N GLU A 232 3.12 20.70 -1.64
CA GLU A 232 4.40 19.99 -1.56
C GLU A 232 4.34 18.64 -2.29
N VAL A 233 3.26 17.88 -2.12
CA VAL A 233 3.04 16.60 -2.82
C VAL A 233 3.05 16.80 -4.33
N LEU A 234 2.32 17.80 -4.85
CA LEU A 234 2.27 18.10 -6.28
C LEU A 234 3.62 18.62 -6.80
N ALA A 235 4.28 19.51 -6.05
CA ALA A 235 5.60 20.03 -6.41
C ALA A 235 6.62 18.89 -6.53
N LYS A 236 6.65 17.96 -5.56
CA LYS A 236 7.56 16.81 -5.59
C LYS A 236 7.20 15.77 -6.63
N THR A 237 5.90 15.54 -6.86
CA THR A 237 5.41 14.67 -7.95
C THR A 237 5.91 15.16 -9.31
N LYS A 238 5.89 16.48 -9.53
CA LYS A 238 6.43 17.13 -10.72
C LYS A 238 7.96 17.05 -10.78
N GLU A 239 8.66 17.45 -9.71
CA GLU A 239 10.13 17.44 -9.62
C GLU A 239 10.72 16.07 -9.96
N LEU A 240 10.14 15.01 -9.37
CA LEU A 240 10.58 13.63 -9.52
C LEU A 240 9.99 12.93 -10.76
N ARG A 241 9.18 13.64 -11.57
CA ARG A 241 8.51 13.13 -12.79
C ARG A 241 7.71 11.86 -12.54
N VAL A 242 7.06 11.75 -11.38
CA VAL A 242 6.35 10.52 -10.94
C VAL A 242 5.24 10.15 -11.92
N VAL A 243 4.49 11.13 -12.45
CA VAL A 243 3.42 10.88 -13.44
C VAL A 243 3.96 10.13 -14.65
N HIS A 244 5.08 10.59 -15.23
CA HIS A 244 5.70 9.93 -16.37
C HIS A 244 6.24 8.54 -16.01
N LEU A 245 6.90 8.40 -14.86
CA LEU A 245 7.43 7.12 -14.39
C LEU A 245 6.33 6.07 -14.24
N VAL A 246 5.19 6.44 -13.64
CA VAL A 246 4.04 5.55 -13.50
C VAL A 246 3.47 5.19 -14.88
N VAL A 247 3.21 6.16 -15.76
CA VAL A 247 2.71 5.89 -17.13
C VAL A 247 3.61 4.92 -17.87
N ARG A 248 4.92 5.18 -17.85
CA ARG A 248 5.91 4.36 -18.55
C ARG A 248 5.92 2.93 -18.03
N HIS A 249 5.89 2.76 -16.71
CA HIS A 249 5.81 1.45 -16.06
C HIS A 249 4.55 0.69 -16.48
N MET A 250 3.39 1.35 -16.41
CA MET A 250 2.11 0.76 -16.82
C MET A 250 2.12 0.32 -18.28
N LEU A 251 2.66 1.14 -19.19
CA LEU A 251 2.69 0.81 -20.62
C LEU A 251 3.62 -0.36 -20.93
N GLN A 252 4.76 -0.46 -20.25
CA GLN A 252 5.73 -1.54 -20.46
C GLN A 252 5.26 -2.87 -19.89
N ARG A 253 4.52 -2.83 -18.78
CA ARG A 253 4.08 -4.02 -18.03
C ARG A 253 2.59 -4.34 -18.21
N LYS A 254 1.88 -3.64 -19.11
CA LYS A 254 0.43 -3.79 -19.28
C LYS A 254 -0.03 -5.23 -19.50
N ASP A 255 0.78 -6.03 -20.20
CA ASP A 255 0.47 -7.41 -20.55
C ASP A 255 0.86 -8.41 -19.44
N ASP A 256 1.71 -7.96 -18.49
CA ASP A 256 2.14 -8.74 -17.32
C ASP A 256 1.14 -8.63 -16.16
N TYR A 257 0.35 -7.56 -16.11
CA TYR A 257 -0.56 -7.27 -15.00
C TYR A 257 -2.03 -7.62 -15.29
N ALA A 258 -2.72 -8.06 -14.24
CA ALA A 258 -4.16 -8.22 -14.29
C ALA A 258 -4.84 -6.85 -14.43
N LEU A 259 -5.98 -6.84 -15.13
CA LEU A 259 -6.75 -5.62 -15.37
C LEU A 259 -7.11 -4.89 -14.07
N ASP A 260 -7.42 -5.62 -12.99
CA ASP A 260 -7.73 -5.01 -11.68
C ASP A 260 -6.57 -4.21 -11.11
N PHE A 261 -5.33 -4.69 -11.29
CA PHE A 261 -4.13 -3.95 -10.89
C PHE A 261 -3.91 -2.72 -11.77
N LEU A 262 -4.10 -2.83 -13.09
CA LEU A 262 -4.05 -1.66 -13.98
C LEU A 262 -5.07 -0.59 -13.56
N GLY A 263 -6.23 -1.02 -13.09
CA GLY A 263 -7.29 -0.17 -12.56
C GLY A 263 -6.85 0.72 -11.39
N VAL A 264 -5.94 0.23 -10.55
CA VAL A 264 -5.39 1.00 -9.42
C VAL A 264 -4.64 2.23 -9.92
N ALA A 265 -3.75 2.06 -10.89
CA ALA A 265 -3.01 3.19 -11.46
C ALA A 265 -3.94 4.19 -12.16
N VAL A 266 -4.93 3.68 -12.91
CA VAL A 266 -5.94 4.51 -13.58
C VAL A 266 -6.75 5.32 -12.56
N GLU A 267 -7.10 4.72 -11.42
CA GLU A 267 -7.76 5.40 -10.31
C GLU A 267 -6.87 6.50 -9.72
N GLY A 268 -5.58 6.23 -9.51
CA GLY A 268 -4.61 7.22 -9.06
C GLY A 268 -4.52 8.43 -10.00
N PHE A 269 -4.51 8.21 -11.31
CA PHE A 269 -4.55 9.30 -12.29
C PHE A 269 -5.89 10.02 -12.34
N ALA A 270 -7.00 9.34 -12.10
CA ALA A 270 -8.31 9.99 -11.98
C ALA A 270 -8.36 10.92 -10.76
N LYS A 271 -7.80 10.49 -9.62
CA LYS A 271 -7.71 11.32 -8.42
C LYS A 271 -6.76 12.50 -8.59
N LEU A 272 -5.62 12.31 -9.25
CA LEU A 272 -4.75 13.44 -9.62
C LEU A 272 -5.48 14.43 -10.56
N ALA A 273 -6.28 13.94 -11.51
CA ALA A 273 -7.03 14.77 -12.43
C ALA A 273 -8.24 15.47 -11.78
N GLU A 274 -8.72 14.97 -10.64
CA GLU A 274 -9.78 15.57 -9.82
C GLU A 274 -9.25 16.75 -8.99
N ASN A 275 -7.97 16.72 -8.63
CA ASN A 275 -7.31 17.72 -7.79
C ASN A 275 -7.35 19.15 -8.38
N GLU A 276 -7.89 20.09 -7.60
CA GLU A 276 -8.11 21.47 -8.02
C GLU A 276 -6.81 22.25 -8.31
N ASP A 277 -5.73 21.95 -7.58
CA ASP A 277 -4.43 22.61 -7.75
C ASP A 277 -3.62 22.01 -8.89
N PHE A 278 -3.87 20.75 -9.27
CA PHE A 278 -3.21 20.11 -10.41
C PHE A 278 -3.73 20.65 -11.74
N LEU A 279 -5.05 20.77 -11.89
CA LEU A 279 -5.71 21.09 -13.16
C LEU A 279 -5.28 22.40 -13.83
N PRO A 280 -4.90 23.48 -13.13
CA PRO A 280 -4.39 24.70 -13.75
C PRO A 280 -2.97 24.54 -14.33
N GLN A 281 -2.15 23.67 -13.75
CA GLN A 281 -0.72 23.52 -14.05
C GLN A 281 -0.35 22.14 -14.63
N TRP A 282 -1.33 21.33 -15.04
CA TRP A 282 -1.12 19.96 -15.52
C TRP A 282 -0.03 19.82 -16.59
N LYS A 283 0.15 20.84 -17.44
CA LYS A 283 1.19 20.85 -18.49
C LYS A 283 2.60 20.73 -17.93
N GLU A 284 2.83 21.26 -16.73
CA GLU A 284 4.14 21.26 -16.07
C GLU A 284 4.56 19.87 -15.59
N PHE A 285 3.64 18.91 -15.56
CA PHE A 285 3.92 17.51 -15.24
C PHE A 285 4.40 16.71 -16.45
N PHE A 286 4.47 17.35 -17.63
CA PHE A 286 4.97 16.78 -18.88
C PHE A 286 6.14 17.63 -19.38
N ALA A 287 7.35 17.08 -19.29
CA ALA A 287 8.58 17.67 -19.79
C ALA A 287 8.68 17.61 -21.33
N THR A 288 8.09 16.61 -21.97
CA THR A 288 8.16 16.44 -23.43
C THR A 288 6.80 16.11 -24.06
N LYS A 289 6.69 16.31 -25.38
CA LYS A 289 5.51 15.87 -26.14
C LYS A 289 5.35 14.34 -26.13
N GLU A 290 6.46 13.60 -26.13
CA GLU A 290 6.45 12.13 -26.06
C GLU A 290 5.79 11.65 -24.76
N GLU A 291 6.04 12.32 -23.63
CA GLU A 291 5.36 11.97 -22.38
C GLU A 291 3.85 12.21 -22.44
N MET A 292 3.41 13.27 -23.13
CA MET A 292 1.97 13.51 -23.37
C MET A 292 1.38 12.41 -24.25
N GLU A 293 2.10 11.99 -25.31
CA GLU A 293 1.67 10.90 -26.18
C GLU A 293 1.59 9.56 -25.45
N ASP A 294 2.57 9.27 -24.58
CA ASP A 294 2.54 8.11 -23.69
C ASP A 294 1.36 8.16 -22.73
N PHE A 295 1.10 9.32 -22.12
CA PHE A 295 -0.05 9.49 -21.23
C PHE A 295 -1.38 9.25 -21.95
N LEU A 296 -1.49 9.65 -23.22
CA LEU A 296 -2.68 9.39 -24.04
C LEU A 296 -2.92 7.90 -24.30
N LYS A 297 -1.88 7.05 -24.27
CA LYS A 297 -2.03 5.59 -24.41
C LYS A 297 -2.77 4.96 -23.22
N LEU A 298 -2.87 5.64 -22.07
CA LEU A 298 -3.71 5.21 -20.95
C LEU A 298 -5.20 5.17 -21.31
N GLN A 299 -5.63 5.87 -22.37
CA GLN A 299 -7.03 5.84 -22.82
C GLN A 299 -7.52 4.41 -23.09
N GLY A 300 -6.70 3.56 -23.71
CA GLY A 300 -7.06 2.16 -23.95
C GLY A 300 -7.29 1.38 -22.65
N MET A 301 -6.39 1.56 -21.67
CA MET A 301 -6.55 0.92 -20.35
C MET A 301 -7.81 1.40 -19.64
N LEU A 302 -8.08 2.70 -19.67
CA LEU A 302 -9.28 3.28 -19.08
C LEU A 302 -10.56 2.71 -19.71
N GLU A 303 -10.59 2.55 -21.03
CA GLU A 303 -11.73 1.96 -21.74
C GLU A 303 -11.95 0.49 -21.33
N ASP A 304 -10.88 -0.30 -21.20
CA ASP A 304 -10.95 -1.69 -20.74
C ASP A 304 -11.46 -1.79 -19.29
N ILE A 305 -11.01 -0.91 -18.40
CA ILE A 305 -11.49 -0.82 -17.01
C ILE A 305 -12.98 -0.48 -16.98
N LEU A 306 -13.43 0.53 -17.72
CA LEU A 306 -14.84 0.94 -17.75
C LEU A 306 -15.75 -0.11 -18.39
N LYS A 307 -15.22 -0.93 -19.31
CA LYS A 307 -15.95 -2.07 -19.87
C LYS A 307 -16.17 -3.16 -18.81
N ARG A 308 -15.17 -3.40 -17.94
CA ARG A 308 -15.24 -4.39 -16.86
C ARG A 308 -16.05 -3.90 -15.66
N TYR A 309 -15.91 -2.62 -15.32
CA TYR A 309 -16.52 -1.94 -14.18
C TYR A 309 -17.27 -0.67 -14.63
N PRO A 310 -18.47 -0.81 -15.24
CA PRO A 310 -19.22 0.33 -15.79
C PRO A 310 -19.70 1.33 -14.73
N ASP A 311 -19.85 0.87 -13.49
CA ASP A 311 -20.21 1.64 -12.30
C ASP A 311 -19.15 2.68 -11.93
N LYS A 312 -17.86 2.40 -12.17
CA LYS A 312 -16.76 3.35 -11.94
C LYS A 312 -16.71 4.53 -12.93
N LYS A 313 -17.66 4.64 -13.86
CA LYS A 313 -17.65 5.69 -14.90
C LYS A 313 -17.69 7.11 -14.34
N ALA A 314 -18.40 7.33 -13.24
CA ALA A 314 -18.45 8.65 -12.59
C ALA A 314 -17.08 9.01 -12.00
N GLU A 315 -16.47 8.09 -11.27
CA GLU A 315 -15.16 8.24 -10.62
C GLU A 315 -14.02 8.47 -11.63
N MET A 316 -14.07 7.82 -12.80
CA MET A 316 -13.02 7.93 -13.83
C MET A 316 -13.21 9.10 -14.81
N ARG A 317 -14.29 9.88 -14.63
CA ARG A 317 -14.58 11.04 -15.48
C ARG A 317 -13.46 12.09 -15.49
N PRO A 318 -12.85 12.46 -14.35
CA PRO A 318 -11.77 13.46 -14.32
C PRO A 318 -10.60 13.09 -15.26
N LEU A 319 -10.16 11.82 -15.23
CA LEU A 319 -9.11 11.33 -16.13
C LEU A 319 -9.55 11.40 -17.60
N SER A 320 -10.78 10.99 -17.91
CA SER A 320 -11.33 11.06 -19.27
C SER A 320 -11.29 12.49 -19.82
N ASP A 321 -11.60 13.48 -18.99
CA ASP A 321 -11.61 14.88 -19.38
C ASP A 321 -10.19 15.47 -19.47
N LEU A 322 -9.27 15.04 -18.61
CA LEU A 322 -7.84 15.36 -18.72
C LEU A 322 -7.24 14.81 -20.03
N LEU A 323 -7.49 13.54 -20.37
CA LEU A 323 -7.00 12.94 -21.62
C LEU A 323 -7.45 13.73 -22.86
N LYS A 324 -8.70 14.23 -22.88
CA LYS A 324 -9.18 15.12 -23.96
C LYS A 324 -8.43 16.44 -23.99
N LYS A 325 -8.10 17.03 -22.83
CA LYS A 325 -7.30 18.27 -22.74
C LYS A 325 -5.87 18.04 -23.25
N VAL A 326 -5.22 16.96 -22.82
CA VAL A 326 -3.87 16.57 -23.26
C VAL A 326 -3.85 16.36 -24.78
N LYS A 327 -4.83 15.63 -25.32
CA LYS A 327 -4.93 15.36 -26.77
C LYS A 327 -4.99 16.64 -27.60
N LYS A 328 -5.77 17.65 -27.15
CA LYS A 328 -5.87 18.95 -27.83
C LYS A 328 -4.57 19.78 -27.77
N ALA A 329 -3.74 19.56 -26.75
CA ALA A 329 -2.48 20.28 -26.59
C ALA A 329 -1.30 19.60 -27.31
N ALA A 330 -1.40 18.28 -27.52
CA ALA A 330 -0.38 17.49 -28.22
C ALA A 330 -0.45 17.65 -29.75
N THR A 331 -1.65 17.88 -30.29
CA THR A 331 -1.90 18.21 -31.71
C THR A 331 -1.49 19.65 -32.04
#